data_AF-A0A2V8DFW3-F1
#
_entry.id   AF-A0A2V8DFW3-F1
#
_cell.length_a   1.000
_cell.length_b   1.000
_cell.length_c   1.000
_cell.angle_alpha   90.00
_cell.angle_beta   90.00
_cell.angle_gamma   90.00
#
_symmetry.space_group_name_H-M   'P 1'
#
loop_
_entity.id
_entity.type
_entity.pdbx_description
1 polymer ?
#
loop_
_entity_poly.entity_id
_entity_poly.type
_entity_poly.pdbx_seq_one_letter_code
_entity_poly.pdbx_strand_id
1 'polypeptide(L)'
;MLQPTRRQLQAFAHTLDKLLSENVDKAFFKDDIELEDRIEARDGSVERRPLGSITLLERWLRKSYRTADGEEVSAEIVGPWRAVRKARQAPAHAVTQDAYDLSFPNAQDDMLGNVVQSLRKLRFVLWSHPRARDAYEPPEWLDRDRIVFY
;
A
#
# COMPACT_ATOMS: atom_id res chain seq x y z
N MET A 1 14.60 18.16 12.21
CA MET A 1 13.28 18.72 11.85
C MET A 1 13.14 18.60 10.34
N LEU A 2 12.14 17.87 9.85
CA LEU A 2 11.86 17.80 8.41
C LEU A 2 11.43 19.20 7.95
N GLN A 3 12.02 19.70 6.86
CA GLN A 3 11.63 21.03 6.38
C GLN A 3 10.17 20.96 5.89
N PRO A 4 9.29 21.85 6.38
CA PRO A 4 7.87 21.81 6.07
C PRO A 4 7.63 22.44 4.70
N THR A 5 8.23 21.85 3.67
CA THR A 5 8.08 22.27 2.29
C THR A 5 7.38 21.20 1.47
N ARG A 6 6.67 21.64 0.45
CA ARG A 6 5.90 20.76 -0.43
C ARG A 6 6.82 19.75 -1.10
N ARG A 7 8.01 20.15 -1.53
CA ARG A 7 9.03 19.26 -2.10
C ARG A 7 9.39 18.12 -1.14
N GLN A 8 9.53 18.38 0.15
CA GLN A 8 9.84 17.34 1.14
C GLN A 8 8.69 16.37 1.36
N LEU A 9 7.44 16.86 1.45
CA LEU A 9 6.26 15.99 1.52
C LEU A 9 6.18 15.06 0.29
N GLN A 10 6.47 15.58 -0.89
CA GLN A 10 6.46 14.81 -2.13
C GLN A 10 7.59 13.78 -2.19
N ALA A 11 8.81 14.16 -1.79
CA ALA A 11 9.95 13.25 -1.71
C ALA A 11 9.68 12.11 -0.71
N PHE A 12 9.05 12.44 0.42
CA PHE A 12 8.60 11.46 1.40
C PHE A 12 7.58 10.48 0.79
N ALA A 13 6.48 10.98 0.21
CA ALA A 13 5.47 10.15 -0.43
C ALA A 13 6.03 9.28 -1.56
N HIS A 14 6.97 9.81 -2.35
CA HIS A 14 7.65 9.05 -3.40
C HIS A 14 8.49 7.89 -2.83
N THR A 15 9.27 8.14 -1.78
CA THR A 15 10.11 7.12 -1.14
C THR A 15 9.23 6.04 -0.50
N LEU A 16 8.15 6.44 0.16
CA LEU A 16 7.21 5.53 0.78
C LEU A 16 6.48 4.67 -0.25
N ASP A 17 6.04 5.25 -1.39
CA ASP A 17 5.43 4.49 -2.50
C ASP A 17 6.38 3.41 -3.05
N LYS A 18 7.67 3.73 -3.17
CA LYS A 18 8.68 2.75 -3.62
C LYS A 18 8.83 1.60 -2.65
N LEU A 19 9.02 1.91 -1.36
CA LEU A 19 9.15 0.90 -0.31
C LEU A 19 7.95 -0.04 -0.25
N LEU A 20 6.75 0.43 -0.57
CA LEU A 20 5.54 -0.38 -0.58
C LEU A 20 5.35 -1.13 -1.90
N SER A 21 5.28 -0.40 -3.01
CA SER A 21 4.77 -0.94 -4.27
C SER A 21 5.80 -1.66 -5.11
N GLU A 22 7.10 -1.33 -4.99
CA GLU A 22 8.19 -1.98 -5.73
C GLU A 22 8.65 -3.26 -5.04
N ASN A 23 8.40 -3.42 -3.73
CA ASN A 23 8.73 -4.63 -2.96
C ASN A 23 7.65 -5.73 -3.05
N VAL A 24 6.54 -5.49 -3.77
CA VAL A 24 5.53 -6.52 -4.03
C VAL A 24 5.89 -7.26 -5.32
N ASP A 25 6.36 -8.50 -5.16
CA ASP A 25 6.65 -9.38 -6.29
C ASP A 25 5.35 -9.82 -6.98
N LYS A 26 5.22 -9.51 -8.27
CA LYS A 26 4.05 -9.91 -9.07
C LYS A 26 4.01 -11.42 -9.32
N ALA A 27 5.15 -12.09 -9.35
CA ALA A 27 5.22 -13.53 -9.61
C ALA A 27 4.56 -14.34 -8.49
N PHE A 28 4.56 -13.82 -7.26
CA PHE A 28 3.86 -14.42 -6.12
C PHE A 28 2.38 -14.73 -6.41
N PHE A 29 1.71 -13.92 -7.24
CA PHE A 29 0.28 -14.03 -7.50
C PHE A 29 -0.09 -14.94 -8.68
N LYS A 30 0.88 -15.38 -9.48
CA LYS A 30 0.66 -15.94 -10.83
C LYS A 30 -0.24 -17.18 -10.85
N ASP A 31 -0.15 -18.03 -9.83
CA ASP A 31 -0.92 -19.28 -9.76
C ASP A 31 -2.27 -19.11 -9.04
N ASP A 32 -2.47 -17.96 -8.37
CA ASP A 32 -3.66 -17.68 -7.58
C ASP A 32 -4.66 -16.78 -8.32
N ILE A 33 -4.22 -15.78 -9.05
CA ILE A 33 -5.09 -14.79 -9.70
C ILE A 33 -4.58 -14.38 -11.08
N GLU A 34 -5.50 -13.93 -11.93
CA GLU A 34 -5.16 -13.30 -13.21
C GLU A 34 -4.39 -12.00 -12.99
N LEU A 35 -3.25 -11.85 -13.67
CA LEU A 35 -2.35 -10.70 -13.53
C LEU A 35 -2.72 -9.52 -14.43
N GLU A 36 -3.70 -9.71 -15.30
CA GLU A 36 -4.10 -8.76 -16.33
C GLU A 36 -5.62 -8.73 -16.44
N ASP A 37 -6.17 -7.57 -16.79
CA ASP A 37 -7.57 -7.44 -17.16
C ASP A 37 -7.72 -7.53 -18.69
N ARG A 38 -8.82 -8.15 -19.13
CA ARG A 38 -9.23 -8.18 -20.54
C ARG A 38 -10.25 -7.07 -20.75
N ILE A 39 -9.91 -6.10 -21.58
CA ILE A 39 -10.78 -4.97 -21.91
C ILE A 39 -11.23 -5.16 -23.36
N GLU A 40 -12.53 -5.35 -23.55
CA GLU A 40 -13.12 -5.33 -24.89
C GLU A 40 -13.20 -3.89 -25.39
N ALA A 41 -12.53 -3.62 -26.51
CA ALA A 41 -12.60 -2.35 -27.19
C ALA A 41 -13.89 -2.26 -28.04
N ARG A 42 -14.28 -1.03 -28.38
CA ARG A 42 -15.50 -0.78 -29.18
C ARG A 42 -15.47 -1.41 -30.58
N ASP A 43 -14.29 -1.74 -31.10
CA ASP A 43 -14.09 -2.40 -32.39
C ASP A 43 -14.10 -3.94 -32.30
N GLY A 44 -14.37 -4.50 -31.12
CA GLY A 44 -14.38 -5.95 -30.87
C GLY A 44 -12.99 -6.55 -30.62
N SER A 45 -11.92 -5.74 -30.61
CA SER A 45 -10.59 -6.22 -30.20
C SER A 45 -10.50 -6.35 -28.68
N VAL A 46 -9.68 -7.31 -28.20
CA VAL A 46 -9.46 -7.53 -26.77
C VAL A 46 -8.07 -7.02 -26.41
N GLU A 47 -8.01 -5.96 -25.60
CA GLU A 47 -6.76 -5.44 -25.04
C GLU A 47 -6.48 -6.12 -23.69
N ARG A 48 -5.24 -6.58 -23.48
CA ARG A 48 -4.78 -7.12 -22.19
C ARG A 48 -4.03 -6.01 -21.44
N ARG A 49 -4.56 -5.60 -20.29
CA ARG A 49 -3.96 -4.56 -19.46
C ARG A 49 -3.33 -5.15 -18.20
N PRO A 50 -2.01 -5.02 -17.99
CA PRO A 50 -1.37 -5.55 -16.79
C PRO A 50 -1.80 -4.79 -15.54
N LEU A 51 -2.05 -5.54 -14.47
CA LEU A 51 -2.41 -4.98 -13.18
C LEU A 51 -1.18 -4.46 -12.42
N GLY A 52 -1.40 -3.36 -11.69
CA GLY A 52 -0.40 -2.81 -10.76
C GLY A 52 -0.26 -3.67 -9.50
N SER A 53 0.91 -3.63 -8.86
CA SER A 53 1.22 -4.47 -7.69
C SER A 53 0.23 -4.33 -6.53
N ILE A 54 -0.17 -3.11 -6.16
CA ILE A 54 -1.18 -2.87 -5.12
C ILE A 54 -2.54 -3.47 -5.49
N THR A 55 -2.92 -3.42 -6.78
CA THR A 55 -4.20 -4.00 -7.24
C THR A 55 -4.15 -5.53 -7.22
N LEU A 56 -3.01 -6.12 -7.58
CA LEU A 56 -2.79 -7.56 -7.46
C LEU A 56 -2.88 -8.01 -6.00
N LEU A 57 -2.23 -7.29 -5.09
CA LEU A 57 -2.30 -7.57 -3.65
C LEU A 57 -3.75 -7.51 -3.13
N GLU A 58 -4.51 -6.47 -3.48
CA GLU A 58 -5.92 -6.37 -3.08
C GLU A 58 -6.75 -7.54 -3.62
N ARG A 59 -6.60 -7.87 -4.91
CA ARG A 59 -7.34 -8.96 -5.55
C ARG A 59 -7.03 -10.30 -4.90
N TRP A 60 -5.76 -10.54 -4.58
CA TRP A 60 -5.32 -11.74 -3.91
C TRP A 60 -5.87 -11.81 -2.48
N LEU A 61 -5.77 -10.74 -1.68
CA LEU A 61 -6.34 -10.69 -0.33
C LEU A 61 -7.85 -10.93 -0.34
N ARG A 62 -8.58 -10.31 -1.28
CA ARG A 62 -10.03 -10.52 -1.45
C ARG A 62 -10.37 -11.96 -1.83
N LYS A 63 -9.49 -12.70 -2.49
CA LYS A 63 -9.70 -14.13 -2.80
C LYS A 63 -9.32 -15.02 -1.61
N SER A 64 -8.21 -14.71 -0.94
CA SER A 64 -7.51 -15.66 -0.06
C SER A 64 -7.82 -15.49 1.43
N TYR A 65 -8.43 -14.37 1.86
CA TYR A 65 -8.65 -14.10 3.27
C TYR A 65 -10.03 -13.51 3.57
N ARG A 66 -10.66 -14.01 4.64
CA ARG A 66 -11.81 -13.41 5.31
C ARG A 66 -11.57 -13.45 6.81
N THR A 67 -12.12 -12.48 7.53
CA THR A 67 -12.11 -12.54 9.00
C THR A 67 -12.98 -13.70 9.48
N ALA A 68 -12.88 -14.03 10.77
CA ALA A 68 -13.73 -15.06 11.38
C ALA A 68 -15.24 -14.75 11.20
N ASP A 69 -15.60 -13.47 11.18
CA ASP A 69 -16.96 -12.98 10.96
C ASP A 69 -17.34 -12.85 9.47
N GLY A 70 -16.44 -13.25 8.55
CA GLY A 70 -16.69 -13.23 7.11
C GLY A 70 -16.46 -11.87 6.44
N GLU A 71 -15.83 -10.91 7.12
CA GLU A 71 -15.59 -9.58 6.59
C GLU A 71 -14.46 -9.55 5.55
N GLU A 72 -14.60 -8.66 4.57
CA GLU A 72 -13.65 -8.39 3.50
C GLU A 72 -12.79 -7.18 3.87
N VAL A 73 -11.50 -7.39 4.16
CA VAL A 73 -10.59 -6.36 4.70
C VAL A 73 -9.51 -5.89 3.71
N SER A 74 -9.49 -6.41 2.48
CA SER A 74 -8.44 -6.13 1.50
C SER A 74 -8.35 -4.64 1.15
N ALA A 75 -9.49 -3.97 0.94
CA ALA A 75 -9.55 -2.56 0.61
C ALA A 75 -9.02 -1.68 1.76
N GLU A 76 -9.28 -2.07 3.00
CA GLU A 76 -8.76 -1.38 4.20
C GLU A 76 -7.24 -1.53 4.31
N ILE A 77 -6.71 -2.72 3.98
CA ILE A 77 -5.27 -2.97 3.98
C ILE A 77 -4.58 -2.17 2.89
N VAL A 78 -5.04 -2.20 1.65
CA VAL A 78 -4.34 -1.52 0.54
C VAL A 78 -4.65 -0.03 0.43
N GLY A 79 -5.71 0.44 1.08
CA GLY A 79 -6.22 1.82 1.01
C GLY A 79 -5.14 2.87 1.31
N PRO A 80 -4.39 2.76 2.42
CA PRO A 80 -3.28 3.67 2.72
C PRO A 80 -2.21 3.70 1.63
N TRP A 81 -1.90 2.57 0.99
CA TRP A 81 -0.88 2.50 -0.04
C TRP A 81 -1.35 3.18 -1.34
N ARG A 82 -2.65 3.05 -1.66
CA ARG A 82 -3.28 3.79 -2.76
C ARG A 82 -3.25 5.30 -2.49
N ALA A 83 -3.48 5.72 -1.24
CA ALA A 83 -3.40 7.13 -0.85
C ALA A 83 -1.97 7.69 -1.03
N VAL A 84 -0.94 6.95 -0.61
CA VAL A 84 0.48 7.29 -0.84
C VAL A 84 0.77 7.44 -2.35
N ARG A 85 0.36 6.46 -3.16
CA ARG A 85 0.53 6.51 -4.62
C ARG A 85 -0.14 7.74 -5.24
N LYS A 86 -1.35 8.08 -4.80
CA LYS A 86 -2.07 9.28 -5.25
C LYS A 86 -1.33 10.57 -4.85
N ALA A 87 -0.82 10.64 -3.62
CA ALA A 87 -0.03 11.77 -3.14
C ALA A 87 1.27 11.97 -3.93
N ARG A 88 1.91 10.87 -4.38
CA ARG A 88 3.06 10.91 -5.29
C ARG A 88 2.70 11.41 -6.70
N GLN A 89 1.50 11.12 -7.20
CA GLN A 89 1.10 11.45 -8.57
C GLN A 89 0.64 12.90 -8.74
N ALA A 90 -0.01 13.49 -7.73
CA ALA A 90 -0.49 14.89 -7.80
C ALA A 90 0.59 15.93 -8.21
N PRO A 91 1.86 15.83 -7.75
CA PRO A 91 2.97 16.67 -8.18
C PRO A 91 3.44 16.45 -9.63
N ALA A 92 3.41 15.20 -10.10
CA ALA A 92 3.94 14.84 -11.42
C ALA A 92 3.12 15.46 -12.57
N HIS A 93 1.90 15.91 -12.26
CA HIS A 93 0.96 16.50 -13.22
C HIS A 93 0.77 18.03 -13.05
N ALA A 94 1.46 18.68 -12.11
CA ALA A 94 1.36 20.13 -11.88
C ALA A 94 2.73 20.74 -11.54
N VAL A 95 3.20 21.68 -12.37
CA VAL A 95 4.36 22.53 -12.04
C VAL A 95 3.95 23.42 -10.86
N THR A 96 4.21 22.95 -9.65
CA THR A 96 3.76 23.62 -8.43
C THR A 96 4.96 24.21 -7.71
N GLN A 97 4.89 25.48 -7.29
CA GLN A 97 5.95 26.12 -6.50
C GLN A 97 6.20 25.35 -5.18
N ASP A 98 7.46 25.32 -4.72
CA ASP A 98 7.86 24.72 -3.44
C ASP A 98 7.33 25.58 -2.29
N ALA A 99 6.06 25.36 -1.94
CA ALA A 99 5.38 26.07 -0.87
C ALA A 99 5.91 25.63 0.49
N TYR A 100 6.02 26.57 1.42
CA TYR A 100 6.25 26.30 2.84
C TYR A 100 4.91 26.22 3.56
N ASP A 101 4.65 25.16 4.31
CA ASP A 101 3.42 24.96 5.07
C ASP A 101 3.68 24.07 6.30
N LEU A 102 3.43 24.61 7.50
CA LEU A 102 3.64 23.93 8.77
C LEU A 102 2.74 22.70 8.97
N SER A 103 1.72 22.50 8.14
CA SER A 103 0.90 21.29 8.15
C SER A 103 1.57 20.07 7.49
N PHE A 104 2.62 20.26 6.69
CA PHE A 104 3.25 19.17 5.95
C PHE A 104 3.90 18.08 6.83
N PRO A 105 4.56 18.39 7.97
CA PRO A 105 5.03 17.35 8.88
C PRO A 105 3.88 16.46 9.40
N ASN A 106 2.78 17.06 9.86
CA ASN A 106 1.60 16.29 10.30
C ASN A 106 1.05 15.40 9.18
N ALA A 107 1.03 15.88 7.93
CA ALA A 107 0.62 15.08 6.79
C ALA A 107 1.57 13.90 6.50
N GLN A 108 2.87 14.04 6.77
CA GLN A 108 3.84 12.93 6.68
C GLN A 108 3.58 11.90 7.79
N ASP A 109 3.34 12.36 9.01
CA ASP A 109 3.06 11.50 10.17
C ASP A 109 1.76 10.72 10.00
N ASP A 110 0.69 11.38 9.56
CA ASP A 110 -0.58 10.73 9.23
C ASP A 110 -0.40 9.67 8.14
N MET A 111 0.38 10.00 7.09
CA MET A 111 0.67 9.06 6.00
C MET A 111 1.45 7.85 6.51
N LEU A 112 2.49 8.06 7.32
CA LEU A 112 3.30 6.98 7.88
C LEU A 112 2.49 6.11 8.84
N GLY A 113 1.72 6.74 9.74
CA GLY A 113 0.85 6.07 10.70
C GLY A 113 -0.14 5.15 10.00
N ASN A 114 -0.83 5.66 8.98
CA ASN A 114 -1.78 4.86 8.19
C ASN A 114 -1.10 3.68 7.47
N VAL A 115 0.09 3.89 6.89
CA VAL A 115 0.85 2.81 6.24
C VAL A 115 1.30 1.75 7.25
N VAL A 116 1.80 2.14 8.41
CA VAL A 116 2.24 1.18 9.42
C VAL A 116 1.06 0.36 9.94
N GLN A 117 -0.10 0.97 10.20
CA GLN A 117 -1.29 0.23 10.58
C GLN A 117 -1.73 -0.77 9.50
N SER A 118 -1.66 -0.36 8.23
CA SER A 118 -1.92 -1.26 7.10
C SER A 118 -0.92 -2.43 7.03
N LEU A 119 0.38 -2.17 7.18
CA LEU A 119 1.41 -3.21 7.18
C LEU A 119 1.25 -4.19 8.36
N ARG A 120 0.87 -3.69 9.53
CA ARG A 120 0.54 -4.53 10.70
C ARG A 120 -0.65 -5.45 10.40
N LYS A 121 -1.71 -4.93 9.79
CA LYS A 121 -2.87 -5.72 9.35
C LYS A 121 -2.49 -6.76 8.31
N LEU A 122 -1.70 -6.39 7.29
CA LEU A 122 -1.20 -7.33 6.29
C LEU A 122 -0.39 -8.46 6.94
N ARG A 123 0.52 -8.12 7.85
CA ARG A 123 1.31 -9.12 8.60
C ARG A 123 0.39 -10.05 9.40
N PHE A 124 -0.59 -9.50 10.10
CA PHE A 124 -1.56 -10.29 10.87
C PHE A 124 -2.33 -11.26 9.97
N VAL A 125 -2.82 -10.81 8.81
CA VAL A 125 -3.48 -11.66 7.81
C VAL A 125 -2.57 -12.81 7.39
N LEU A 126 -1.32 -12.52 7.04
CA LEU A 126 -0.37 -13.56 6.62
C LEU A 126 -0.05 -14.54 7.75
N TRP A 127 0.17 -14.04 8.96
CA TRP A 127 0.48 -14.84 10.15
C TRP A 127 -0.71 -15.69 10.62
N SER A 128 -1.94 -15.24 10.39
CA SER A 128 -3.16 -15.98 10.78
C SER A 128 -3.31 -17.33 10.06
N HIS A 129 -2.62 -17.52 8.93
CA HIS A 129 -2.60 -18.78 8.22
C HIS A 129 -1.86 -19.84 9.05
N PRO A 130 -2.43 -21.04 9.31
CA PRO A 130 -1.83 -22.04 10.20
C PRO A 130 -0.38 -22.38 9.86
N ARG A 131 -0.09 -22.59 8.57
CA ARG A 131 1.28 -22.90 8.10
C ARG A 131 2.28 -21.75 8.29
N ALA A 132 1.82 -20.52 8.35
CA ALA A 132 2.67 -19.35 8.57
C ALA A 132 2.95 -19.15 10.05
N ARG A 133 1.91 -19.32 10.89
CA ARG A 133 2.02 -19.27 12.35
C ARG A 133 3.07 -20.22 12.90
N ASP A 134 3.12 -21.44 12.36
CA ASP A 134 4.10 -22.45 12.79
C ASP A 134 5.52 -22.17 12.28
N ALA A 135 5.67 -21.40 11.20
CA ALA A 135 6.94 -21.16 10.52
C ALA A 135 7.60 -19.82 10.88
N TYR A 136 6.84 -18.86 11.41
CA TYR A 136 7.33 -17.51 11.70
C TYR A 136 6.66 -16.93 12.95
N GLU A 137 7.48 -16.59 13.94
CA GLU A 137 7.06 -15.82 15.11
C GLU A 137 7.50 -14.36 14.94
N PRO A 138 6.58 -13.39 14.89
CA PRO A 138 6.93 -11.98 14.80
C PRO A 138 7.76 -11.53 16.02
N PRO A 139 8.85 -10.76 15.82
CA PRO A 139 9.61 -10.21 16.94
C PRO A 139 8.75 -9.28 17.80
N GLU A 140 8.94 -9.37 19.12
CA GLU A 140 8.11 -8.66 20.09
C GLU A 140 8.13 -7.13 19.96
N TRP A 141 9.27 -6.55 19.56
CA TRP A 141 9.42 -5.11 19.34
C TRP A 141 8.49 -4.57 18.25
N LEU A 142 8.09 -5.41 17.30
CA LEU A 142 7.23 -5.03 16.18
C LEU A 142 5.80 -4.65 16.62
N ASP A 143 5.38 -5.16 17.78
CA ASP A 143 4.06 -4.94 18.40
C ASP A 143 4.11 -4.10 19.67
N ARG A 144 5.22 -4.14 20.42
CA ARG A 144 5.37 -3.34 21.65
C ARG A 144 5.77 -1.89 21.39
N ASP A 145 6.49 -1.60 20.32
CA ASP A 145 6.97 -0.25 20.07
C ASP A 145 5.82 0.66 19.61
N ARG A 146 5.54 1.66 20.45
CA ARG A 146 4.68 2.78 20.11
C ARG A 146 5.45 3.66 19.14
N ILE A 147 4.94 3.79 17.93
CA ILE A 147 5.44 4.79 17.00
C ILE A 147 4.99 6.14 17.55
N VAL A 148 5.97 6.93 17.99
CA VAL A 148 5.76 8.30 18.44
C VAL A 148 6.13 9.22 17.29
N PHE A 149 5.13 9.95 16.80
CA PHE A 149 5.31 11.07 15.87
C PHE A 149 5.55 12.35 16.68
N TYR A 150 6.42 13.24 16.21
CA TYR A 150 6.90 14.42 16.95
C TYR A 150 6.62 15.72 16.20
#